data_AF-A0A7C7K6D7-F1
#
_entry.id   AF-A0A7C7K6D7-F1
#
_cell.length_a   1.000
_cell.length_b   1.000
_cell.length_c   1.000
_cell.angle_alpha   90.00
_cell.angle_beta   90.00
_cell.angle_gamma   90.00
#
_symmetry.space_group_name_H-M   'P 1'
#
loop_
_entity.id
_entity.type
_entity.pdbx_description
1 polymer ?
#
loop_
_entity_poly.entity_id
_entity_poly.type
_entity_poly.pdbx_seq_one_letter_code
_entity_poly.pdbx_strand_id
1 'polypeptide(L)'
;MVKFFLRFTFFFLLIVSFSANAGHLFSQASSNTSINLSAGKGTQITQQSYESSNNNGYVTLDFNDESITGNADNDWSAGDAIQITIGSWTQTYTYDTAGSDSDLTGVSQDGGNFDATDATLIAANITPGDGDKWTVIAVSGKFTFSGYRIFVNGKTFNGTGAGVINQSTVVDASSIGGSGFKSTAAPNQKTGVGSHLDNISGNVGGKLDAFITMLSEQSTETQQEVLKSISPEQSQALGQSVNNTVSGSFDTVQVRLDSLRMGGTDVQNVNHSSGLSSGGVLDGILERHAWVKALGGKSKQDSEDGFAGADSRYHGVMGGMDFTNSSDLTLGAAFAYARTDVNMNDYRDGDGADIDTYQLTAYFNQSFERFYVEGMLTYAYQNYETKRNTHVIGVAKGDFDGDMFAARLVSGMPLYLEQFTVTPFFGVEAYHTRQRGYTEKGADYLSMHINSNESNRFRSLVGTKVSKEFELSDGSILTPTLQVSWRHEFKEDGITTTSSFLGGGGQFESVGQNVDRNTGSISGRVNWAKTDSLSLGVELGAEASSGYRAYNGQLYADWTF
;
A
#
# COMPACT_ATOMS: atom_id res chain seq x y z
N MET A 1 -12.12 -14.66 43.24
CA MET A 1 -11.85 -13.44 42.44
C MET A 1 -10.87 -13.67 41.26
N VAL A 2 -10.57 -14.93 40.88
CA VAL A 2 -9.74 -15.27 39.69
C VAL A 2 -10.58 -15.92 38.56
N LYS A 3 -11.82 -16.34 38.86
CA LYS A 3 -12.73 -16.99 37.90
C LYS A 3 -13.62 -16.02 37.09
N PHE A 4 -13.59 -14.72 37.38
CA PHE A 4 -14.32 -13.70 36.62
C PHE A 4 -13.46 -13.12 35.47
N PHE A 5 -12.13 -13.11 35.63
CA PHE A 5 -11.17 -12.66 34.61
C PHE A 5 -11.03 -13.62 33.41
N LEU A 6 -11.41 -14.90 33.55
CA LEU A 6 -11.28 -15.89 32.48
C LEU A 6 -12.53 -16.03 31.58
N ARG A 7 -13.64 -15.38 31.93
CA ARG A 7 -14.93 -15.53 31.20
C ARG A 7 -15.28 -14.36 30.29
N PHE A 8 -14.54 -13.25 30.35
CA PHE A 8 -14.73 -12.12 29.43
C PHE A 8 -13.82 -12.20 28.19
N THR A 9 -12.79 -13.05 28.21
CA THR A 9 -11.85 -13.25 27.10
C THR A 9 -12.31 -14.30 26.08
N PHE A 10 -13.47 -14.95 26.29
CA PHE A 10 -13.89 -16.11 25.48
C PHE A 10 -15.08 -15.85 24.53
N PHE A 11 -15.42 -14.59 24.25
CA PHE A 11 -16.53 -14.24 23.36
C PHE A 11 -16.14 -13.24 22.26
N PHE A 12 -14.99 -13.45 21.62
CA PHE A 12 -14.60 -12.72 20.41
C PHE A 12 -13.73 -13.56 19.46
N LEU A 13 -14.09 -14.84 19.28
CA LEU A 13 -13.47 -15.70 18.27
C LEU A 13 -14.56 -16.47 17.51
N LEU A 14 -15.18 -15.81 16.53
CA LEU A 14 -15.95 -16.47 15.49
C LEU A 14 -15.83 -15.65 14.20
N ILE A 15 -15.61 -16.33 13.06
CA ILE A 15 -15.40 -15.84 11.68
C ILE A 15 -13.89 -15.53 11.45
N VAL A 16 -13.07 -16.31 10.73
CA VAL A 16 -13.23 -17.12 9.50
C VAL A 16 -12.38 -18.39 9.61
N SER A 17 -12.93 -19.56 9.26
CA SER A 17 -12.17 -20.79 9.05
C SER A 17 -11.66 -20.84 7.61
N PHE A 18 -10.34 -20.78 7.40
CA PHE A 18 -9.75 -21.20 6.13
C PHE A 18 -9.52 -22.70 6.17
N SER A 19 -10.28 -23.43 5.34
CA SER A 19 -10.05 -24.84 5.07
C SER A 19 -8.77 -25.00 4.25
N ALA A 20 -7.74 -25.59 4.85
CA ALA A 20 -6.62 -26.14 4.09
C ALA A 20 -7.09 -27.44 3.41
N ASN A 21 -7.15 -27.44 2.09
CA ASN A 21 -7.28 -28.65 1.28
C ASN A 21 -5.96 -28.87 0.56
N ALA A 22 -5.24 -29.93 0.92
CA ALA A 22 -4.17 -30.50 0.12
C ALA A 22 -4.75 -31.70 -0.65
N GLY A 23 -4.57 -31.73 -1.98
CA GLY A 23 -4.97 -32.87 -2.78
C GLY A 23 -4.94 -32.61 -4.29
N HIS A 24 -3.76 -32.81 -4.89
CA HIS A 24 -3.46 -33.37 -6.22
C HIS A 24 -4.22 -32.94 -7.50
N LEU A 25 -3.42 -32.93 -8.59
CA LEU A 25 -3.73 -32.91 -10.04
C LEU A 25 -3.80 -31.55 -10.71
N PHE A 26 -2.62 -31.00 -11.04
CA PHE A 26 -2.49 -30.02 -12.12
C PHE A 26 -2.42 -30.78 -13.46
N SER A 27 -3.45 -30.65 -14.30
CA SER A 27 -3.34 -30.85 -15.75
C SER A 27 -3.31 -29.46 -16.40
N GLN A 28 -2.28 -29.19 -17.20
CA GLN A 28 -1.84 -27.87 -17.71
C GLN A 28 -2.81 -27.09 -18.63
N ALA A 29 -4.05 -27.52 -18.85
CA ALA A 29 -4.94 -26.86 -19.80
C ALA A 29 -5.48 -25.47 -19.37
N SER A 30 -5.14 -24.98 -18.16
CA SER A 30 -5.80 -23.81 -17.55
C SER A 30 -4.92 -22.58 -17.29
N SER A 31 -3.67 -22.50 -17.80
CA SER A 31 -2.79 -21.34 -17.52
C SER A 31 -2.26 -20.57 -18.73
N ASN A 32 -2.37 -21.09 -19.96
CA ASN A 32 -2.06 -20.28 -21.15
C ASN A 32 -3.32 -19.51 -21.57
N THR A 33 -3.19 -18.21 -21.75
CA THR A 33 -4.22 -17.41 -22.42
C THR A 33 -3.85 -17.39 -23.89
N SER A 34 -4.75 -17.84 -24.77
CA SER A 34 -4.48 -17.84 -26.20
C SER A 34 -4.20 -16.44 -26.71
N ILE A 35 -3.32 -16.32 -27.69
CA ILE A 35 -2.94 -15.02 -28.27
C ILE A 35 -3.38 -14.92 -29.71
N ASN A 36 -4.00 -13.79 -30.07
CA ASN A 36 -4.29 -13.48 -31.46
C ASN A 36 -3.05 -12.87 -32.11
N LEU A 37 -2.49 -13.55 -33.10
CA LEU A 37 -1.38 -13.05 -33.89
C LEU A 37 -1.90 -12.59 -35.25
N SER A 38 -1.35 -11.48 -35.73
CA SER A 38 -1.58 -10.95 -37.08
C SER A 38 -0.25 -10.77 -37.78
N ALA A 39 -0.25 -10.78 -39.11
CA ALA A 39 0.97 -10.66 -39.91
C ALA A 39 1.91 -9.54 -39.42
N GLY A 40 3.17 -9.90 -39.20
CA GLY A 40 4.20 -9.00 -38.69
C GLY A 40 4.24 -8.86 -37.16
N LYS A 41 3.38 -9.57 -36.41
CA LYS A 41 3.38 -9.60 -34.95
C LYS A 41 3.92 -10.92 -34.40
N GLY A 42 4.45 -10.90 -33.19
CA GLY A 42 4.95 -12.09 -32.52
C GLY A 42 5.12 -11.91 -31.02
N THR A 43 5.64 -12.95 -30.35
CA THR A 43 5.92 -12.96 -28.92
C THR A 43 7.23 -13.69 -28.63
N GLN A 44 7.91 -13.32 -27.54
CA GLN A 44 9.01 -14.09 -26.96
C GLN A 44 8.49 -14.89 -25.76
N ILE A 45 8.79 -16.18 -25.72
CA ILE A 45 8.38 -17.09 -24.66
C ILE A 45 9.63 -17.51 -23.88
N THR A 46 9.53 -17.45 -22.55
CA THR A 46 10.60 -17.93 -21.65
C THR A 46 10.22 -19.31 -21.11
N GLN A 47 11.03 -20.30 -21.42
CA GLN A 47 10.81 -21.68 -21.00
C GLN A 47 11.44 -21.92 -19.62
N GLN A 48 10.61 -22.13 -18.60
CA GLN A 48 11.09 -22.28 -17.22
C GLN A 48 11.39 -23.72 -16.81
N SER A 49 10.69 -24.70 -17.38
CA SER A 49 10.87 -26.12 -17.07
C SER A 49 10.81 -26.98 -18.33
N TYR A 50 11.38 -28.18 -18.25
CA TYR A 50 11.38 -29.17 -19.33
C TYR A 50 10.99 -30.54 -18.78
N GLU A 51 10.37 -31.35 -19.63
CA GLU A 51 10.12 -32.77 -19.35
C GLU A 51 11.02 -33.66 -20.19
N SER A 52 11.45 -34.78 -19.62
CA SER A 52 12.19 -35.80 -20.36
C SER A 52 11.28 -36.46 -21.40
N SER A 53 11.82 -36.68 -22.60
CA SER A 53 11.13 -37.34 -23.70
C SER A 53 12.09 -38.27 -24.44
N ASN A 54 11.54 -39.32 -25.04
CA ASN A 54 12.29 -40.19 -25.97
C ASN A 54 12.09 -39.76 -27.43
N ASN A 55 11.40 -38.65 -27.67
CA ASN A 55 11.13 -38.10 -29.00
C ASN A 55 12.06 -36.93 -29.32
N ASN A 56 12.32 -36.68 -30.60
CA ASN A 56 13.15 -35.57 -31.07
C ASN A 56 12.67 -35.05 -32.42
N GLY A 57 12.60 -33.73 -32.59
CA GLY A 57 12.18 -33.08 -33.83
C GLY A 57 10.68 -32.95 -34.04
N TYR A 58 9.85 -33.47 -33.14
CA TYR A 58 8.39 -33.38 -33.26
C TYR A 58 7.89 -32.02 -32.77
N VAL A 59 7.00 -31.39 -33.54
CA VAL A 59 6.45 -30.07 -33.30
C VAL A 59 4.93 -30.16 -33.39
N THR A 60 4.26 -29.79 -32.30
CA THR A 60 2.81 -29.59 -32.25
C THR A 60 2.54 -28.12 -31.97
N LEU A 61 1.62 -27.52 -32.69
CA LEU A 61 1.09 -26.17 -32.46
C LEU A 61 -0.43 -26.27 -32.33
N ASP A 62 -0.96 -25.56 -31.34
CA ASP A 62 -2.39 -25.49 -31.06
C ASP A 62 -2.89 -24.08 -31.37
N PHE A 63 -3.97 -24.04 -32.13
CA PHE A 63 -4.67 -22.85 -32.59
C PHE A 63 -6.12 -22.81 -32.10
N ASN A 64 -6.60 -23.86 -31.43
CA ASN A 64 -7.95 -23.92 -30.88
C ASN A 64 -8.06 -23.17 -29.56
N ASP A 65 -9.07 -22.31 -29.45
CA ASP A 65 -9.53 -21.74 -28.17
C ASP A 65 -11.05 -21.81 -28.08
N GLU A 66 -11.57 -22.65 -27.19
CA GLU A 66 -13.02 -22.82 -26.95
C GLU A 66 -13.70 -21.55 -26.40
N SER A 67 -12.93 -20.57 -25.91
CA SER A 67 -13.42 -19.28 -25.41
C SER A 67 -13.59 -18.21 -26.51
N ILE A 68 -12.97 -18.41 -27.68
CA ILE A 68 -13.03 -17.50 -28.84
C ILE A 68 -13.90 -18.14 -29.94
N THR A 69 -15.19 -18.33 -29.66
CA THR A 69 -16.13 -18.92 -30.62
C THR A 69 -16.74 -17.87 -31.57
N GLY A 70 -16.75 -18.16 -32.88
CA GLY A 70 -17.58 -17.44 -33.87
C GLY A 70 -16.88 -16.40 -34.76
N ASN A 71 -15.55 -16.37 -34.83
CA ASN A 71 -14.82 -15.48 -35.75
C ASN A 71 -13.96 -16.30 -36.74
N ALA A 72 -14.35 -16.33 -38.02
CA ALA A 72 -13.72 -17.16 -39.07
C ALA A 72 -12.28 -16.75 -39.44
N ASP A 73 -11.75 -15.67 -38.86
CA ASP A 73 -10.48 -15.02 -39.18
C ASP A 73 -9.43 -15.25 -38.07
N ASN A 74 -9.64 -16.30 -37.27
CA ASN A 74 -8.80 -16.69 -36.14
C ASN A 74 -8.36 -18.18 -36.22
N ASP A 75 -8.89 -18.95 -37.17
CA ASP A 75 -8.49 -20.35 -37.39
C ASP A 75 -7.19 -20.39 -38.21
N TRP A 76 -6.33 -21.38 -37.95
CA TRP A 76 -5.18 -21.66 -38.82
C TRP A 76 -5.70 -22.07 -40.20
N SER A 77 -5.40 -21.30 -41.25
CA SER A 77 -6.06 -21.44 -42.56
C SER A 77 -5.14 -21.13 -43.75
N ALA A 78 -5.60 -21.48 -44.96
CA ALA A 78 -4.79 -21.39 -46.17
C ALA A 78 -4.19 -19.99 -46.41
N GLY A 79 -2.86 -19.91 -46.46
CA GLY A 79 -2.10 -18.67 -46.59
C GLY A 79 -1.51 -18.13 -45.28
N ASP A 80 -1.86 -18.71 -44.14
CA ASP A 80 -1.27 -18.38 -42.84
C ASP A 80 0.13 -18.98 -42.71
N ALA A 81 1.01 -18.25 -42.01
CA ALA A 81 2.38 -18.68 -41.76
C ALA A 81 2.85 -18.27 -40.36
N ILE A 82 3.45 -19.21 -39.64
CA ILE A 82 4.01 -19.01 -38.30
C ILE A 82 5.50 -19.38 -38.30
N GLN A 83 6.35 -18.47 -37.84
CA GLN A 83 7.78 -18.69 -37.70
C GLN A 83 8.14 -18.91 -36.23
N ILE A 84 8.95 -19.93 -35.99
CA ILE A 84 9.48 -20.28 -34.68
C ILE A 84 11.00 -20.18 -34.73
N THR A 85 11.58 -19.52 -33.73
CA THR A 85 13.03 -19.45 -33.56
C THR A 85 13.41 -19.92 -32.15
N ILE A 86 14.21 -20.99 -32.07
CA ILE A 86 14.77 -21.53 -30.82
C ILE A 86 16.30 -21.55 -30.97
N GLY A 87 17.00 -20.72 -30.20
CA GLY A 87 18.45 -20.60 -30.33
C GLY A 87 18.87 -20.20 -31.76
N SER A 88 19.71 -21.02 -32.39
CA SER A 88 20.14 -20.82 -33.79
C SER A 88 19.20 -21.42 -34.83
N TRP A 89 18.18 -22.18 -34.42
CA TRP A 89 17.22 -22.80 -35.32
C TRP A 89 16.05 -21.87 -35.57
N THR A 90 15.64 -21.73 -36.83
CA THR A 90 14.47 -20.96 -37.23
C THR A 90 13.75 -21.73 -38.32
N GLN A 91 12.44 -21.97 -38.14
CA GLN A 91 11.59 -22.60 -39.14
C GLN A 91 10.29 -21.82 -39.31
N THR A 92 9.80 -21.75 -40.55
CA THR A 92 8.47 -21.19 -40.86
C THR A 92 7.55 -22.31 -41.31
N TYR A 93 6.44 -22.48 -40.59
CA TYR A 93 5.37 -23.41 -40.93
C TYR A 93 4.24 -22.67 -41.61
N THR A 94 3.68 -23.25 -42.66
CA THR A 94 2.58 -22.65 -43.44
C THR A 94 1.35 -23.54 -43.42
N TYR A 95 0.16 -22.98 -43.55
CA TYR A 95 -1.00 -23.81 -43.84
C TYR A 95 -0.85 -24.39 -45.25
N ASP A 96 -0.95 -25.72 -45.35
CA ASP A 96 -0.71 -26.56 -46.55
C ASP A 96 0.75 -26.98 -46.77
N THR A 97 1.51 -27.15 -45.67
CA THR A 97 2.91 -27.60 -45.76
C THR A 97 3.06 -29.05 -46.26
N ALA A 98 1.98 -29.83 -46.29
CA ALA A 98 1.98 -31.24 -46.71
C ALA A 98 2.38 -31.38 -48.20
N GLY A 99 3.68 -31.63 -48.44
CA GLY A 99 4.25 -31.90 -49.76
C GLY A 99 5.03 -30.74 -50.41
N SER A 100 5.05 -29.55 -49.79
CA SER A 100 5.84 -28.39 -50.26
C SER A 100 7.17 -28.23 -49.52
N ASP A 101 7.28 -28.77 -48.31
CA ASP A 101 8.49 -28.72 -47.49
C ASP A 101 9.08 -30.13 -47.35
N SER A 102 10.30 -30.32 -47.87
CA SER A 102 10.99 -31.61 -47.84
C SER A 102 11.55 -31.98 -46.47
N ASP A 103 11.65 -31.02 -45.56
CA ASP A 103 12.26 -31.20 -44.25
C ASP A 103 11.23 -31.64 -43.20
N LEU A 104 9.94 -31.58 -43.53
CA LEU A 104 8.84 -32.02 -42.68
C LEU A 104 8.32 -33.40 -43.07
N THR A 105 8.13 -34.27 -42.07
CA THR A 105 7.55 -35.60 -42.24
C THR A 105 6.41 -35.84 -41.25
N GLY A 106 5.46 -36.69 -41.62
CA GLY A 106 4.30 -36.99 -40.75
C GLY A 106 3.39 -35.80 -40.50
N VAL A 107 3.30 -34.86 -41.45
CA VAL A 107 2.51 -33.63 -41.32
C VAL A 107 1.02 -33.94 -41.18
N SER A 108 0.39 -33.43 -40.13
CA SER A 108 -1.05 -33.39 -39.90
C SER A 108 -1.45 -31.97 -39.55
N GLN A 109 -2.46 -31.41 -40.20
CA GLN A 109 -2.90 -30.04 -39.96
C GLN A 109 -4.41 -29.89 -40.20
N ASP A 110 -5.05 -29.05 -39.41
CA ASP A 110 -6.43 -28.59 -39.58
C ASP A 110 -6.57 -27.14 -39.06
N GLY A 111 -7.81 -26.63 -38.93
CA GLY A 111 -8.06 -25.27 -38.44
C GLY A 111 -7.56 -25.00 -37.02
N GLY A 112 -7.33 -26.05 -36.25
CA GLY A 112 -7.06 -25.99 -34.83
C GLY A 112 -5.70 -26.54 -34.42
N ASN A 113 -5.07 -27.36 -35.24
CA ASN A 113 -3.84 -28.06 -34.88
C ASN A 113 -2.89 -28.16 -36.07
N PHE A 114 -1.59 -28.11 -35.77
CA PHE A 114 -0.51 -28.47 -36.68
C PHE A 114 0.46 -29.41 -35.97
N ASP A 115 0.82 -30.49 -36.64
CA ASP A 115 1.76 -31.51 -36.18
C ASP A 115 2.73 -31.87 -37.31
N ALA A 116 4.03 -31.91 -37.02
CA ALA A 116 5.03 -32.38 -37.96
C ALA A 116 6.29 -32.89 -37.24
N THR A 117 7.07 -33.74 -37.91
CA THR A 117 8.46 -34.04 -37.54
C THR A 117 9.39 -33.25 -38.45
N ASP A 118 10.19 -32.36 -37.86
CA ASP A 118 11.12 -31.46 -38.55
C ASP A 118 12.57 -31.97 -38.44
N ALA A 119 13.15 -32.34 -39.59
CA ALA A 119 14.52 -32.82 -39.67
C ALA A 119 15.58 -31.73 -39.39
N THR A 120 15.27 -30.46 -39.67
CA THR A 120 16.17 -29.33 -39.39
C THR A 120 16.26 -29.05 -37.89
N LEU A 121 15.18 -29.26 -37.14
CA LEU A 121 15.16 -29.14 -35.68
C LEU A 121 16.03 -30.23 -35.03
N ILE A 122 15.97 -31.45 -35.57
CA ILE A 122 16.84 -32.56 -35.15
C ILE A 122 18.30 -32.20 -35.43
N ALA A 123 18.59 -31.69 -36.63
CA ALA A 123 19.94 -31.34 -37.05
C ALA A 123 20.52 -30.15 -36.24
N ALA A 124 19.68 -29.23 -35.78
CA ALA A 124 20.08 -28.11 -34.95
C ALA A 124 20.61 -28.54 -33.58
N ASN A 125 20.25 -29.74 -33.11
CA ASN A 125 20.78 -30.38 -31.89
C ASN A 125 20.77 -29.45 -30.66
N ILE A 126 19.66 -28.72 -30.49
CA ILE A 126 19.47 -27.74 -29.43
C ILE A 126 19.51 -28.45 -28.08
N THR A 127 20.30 -27.94 -27.14
CA THR A 127 20.36 -28.46 -25.76
C THR A 127 19.63 -27.48 -24.85
N PRO A 128 18.41 -27.81 -24.37
CA PRO A 128 17.60 -26.86 -23.63
C PRO A 128 18.07 -26.65 -22.20
N GLY A 129 18.12 -25.38 -21.77
CA GLY A 129 18.42 -24.89 -20.43
C GLY A 129 17.25 -24.11 -19.82
N ASP A 130 17.16 -24.13 -18.49
CA ASP A 130 16.11 -23.42 -17.76
C ASP A 130 16.25 -21.90 -17.99
N GLY A 131 15.14 -21.25 -18.36
CA GLY A 131 15.11 -19.84 -18.71
C GLY A 131 15.45 -19.53 -20.17
N ASP A 132 15.59 -20.54 -21.04
CA ASP A 132 15.79 -20.30 -22.47
C ASP A 132 14.62 -19.52 -23.06
N LYS A 133 14.97 -18.59 -23.94
CA LYS A 133 14.03 -17.73 -24.64
C LYS A 133 13.95 -18.16 -26.09
N TRP A 134 12.74 -18.18 -26.62
CA TRP A 134 12.45 -18.50 -28.00
C TRP A 134 11.27 -17.66 -28.48
N THR A 135 11.05 -17.59 -29.79
CA THR A 135 10.12 -16.62 -30.37
C THR A 135 9.15 -17.26 -31.34
N VAL A 136 7.94 -16.70 -31.39
CA VAL A 136 6.87 -17.07 -32.31
C VAL A 136 6.40 -15.81 -33.03
N ILE A 137 6.36 -15.84 -34.36
CA ILE A 137 5.97 -14.70 -35.21
C ILE A 137 4.93 -15.16 -36.23
N ALA A 138 3.82 -14.43 -36.38
CA ALA A 138 2.96 -14.58 -37.54
C ALA A 138 3.59 -13.85 -38.74
N VAL A 139 4.09 -14.61 -39.70
CA VAL A 139 4.73 -14.09 -40.91
C VAL A 139 3.68 -13.61 -41.91
N SER A 140 2.59 -14.36 -42.03
CA SER A 140 1.39 -14.01 -42.80
C SER A 140 0.15 -14.54 -42.10
N GLY A 141 -0.99 -13.93 -42.40
CA GLY A 141 -2.26 -14.41 -41.87
C GLY A 141 -2.67 -13.80 -40.53
N LYS A 142 -3.77 -14.30 -40.00
CA LYS A 142 -4.28 -13.97 -38.68
C LYS A 142 -4.91 -15.21 -38.07
N PHE A 143 -4.40 -15.61 -36.92
CA PHE A 143 -4.80 -16.84 -36.25
C PHE A 143 -4.58 -16.73 -34.75
N THR A 144 -5.28 -17.57 -33.99
CA THR A 144 -5.09 -17.72 -32.55
C THR A 144 -3.99 -18.76 -32.30
N PHE A 145 -3.00 -18.44 -31.47
CA PHE A 145 -2.00 -19.40 -30.99
C PHE A 145 -2.26 -19.67 -29.51
N SER A 146 -2.73 -20.88 -29.20
CA SER A 146 -3.17 -21.29 -27.87
C SER A 146 -2.16 -22.18 -27.14
N GLY A 147 -1.29 -22.86 -27.88
CA GLY A 147 -0.30 -23.74 -27.29
C GLY A 147 0.72 -24.33 -28.27
N TYR A 148 1.70 -25.03 -27.71
CA TYR A 148 2.73 -25.72 -28.47
C TYR A 148 3.27 -26.91 -27.69
N ARG A 149 3.90 -27.85 -28.38
CA ARG A 149 4.76 -28.87 -27.78
C ARG A 149 5.88 -29.20 -28.74
N ILE A 150 7.12 -28.93 -28.35
CA ILE A 150 8.29 -29.05 -29.23
C ILE A 150 9.33 -29.97 -28.58
N PHE A 151 9.74 -31.01 -29.28
CA PHE A 151 10.66 -32.02 -28.77
C PHE A 151 12.07 -31.81 -29.31
N VAL A 152 13.05 -31.66 -28.42
CA VAL A 152 14.46 -31.44 -28.76
C VAL A 152 15.39 -32.19 -27.82
N ASN A 153 16.31 -32.95 -28.41
CA ASN A 153 17.41 -33.65 -27.73
C ASN A 153 17.00 -34.35 -26.41
N GLY A 154 15.89 -35.11 -26.46
CA GLY A 154 15.38 -35.87 -25.33
C GLY A 154 14.63 -35.05 -24.26
N LYS A 155 14.28 -33.80 -24.56
CA LYS A 155 13.47 -32.91 -23.73
C LYS A 155 12.28 -32.32 -24.51
N THR A 156 11.31 -31.79 -23.78
CA THR A 156 10.12 -31.15 -24.35
C THR A 156 10.04 -29.71 -23.90
N PHE A 157 10.04 -28.77 -24.85
CA PHE A 157 9.53 -27.42 -24.68
C PHE A 157 8.02 -27.51 -24.50
N ASN A 158 7.51 -26.88 -23.43
CA ASN A 158 6.20 -27.10 -22.81
C ASN A 158 6.12 -28.30 -21.82
N GLY A 159 7.05 -28.34 -20.85
CA GLY A 159 6.95 -29.23 -19.67
C GLY A 159 6.07 -28.67 -18.54
N THR A 160 5.78 -29.47 -17.51
CA THR A 160 5.02 -29.05 -16.31
C THR A 160 5.69 -27.84 -15.65
N GLY A 161 5.02 -26.68 -15.74
CA GLY A 161 5.55 -25.38 -15.27
C GLY A 161 6.21 -24.51 -16.34
N ALA A 162 5.96 -24.77 -17.63
CA ALA A 162 6.35 -23.85 -18.71
C ALA A 162 5.79 -22.43 -18.49
N GLY A 163 6.52 -21.41 -18.97
CA GLY A 163 6.13 -20.01 -18.79
C GLY A 163 4.78 -19.70 -19.45
N VAL A 164 4.01 -18.80 -18.82
CA VAL A 164 2.67 -18.39 -19.29
C VAL A 164 2.76 -17.66 -20.64
N ILE A 165 1.96 -18.09 -21.62
CA ILE A 165 1.67 -17.30 -22.83
C ILE A 165 0.58 -16.27 -22.47
N ASN A 166 0.84 -14.97 -22.69
CA ASN A 166 -0.10 -13.89 -22.40
C ASN A 166 -0.15 -12.86 -23.54
N GLN A 167 -1.34 -12.37 -23.86
CA GLN A 167 -1.57 -11.34 -24.89
C GLN A 167 -0.77 -10.04 -24.64
N SER A 168 -0.36 -9.77 -23.40
CA SER A 168 0.48 -8.61 -23.06
C SER A 168 1.90 -8.65 -23.66
N THR A 169 2.33 -9.78 -24.23
CA THR A 169 3.68 -9.94 -24.81
C THR A 169 3.72 -9.89 -26.34
N VAL A 170 2.58 -9.63 -27.00
CA VAL A 170 2.51 -9.54 -28.47
C VAL A 170 3.02 -8.18 -28.96
N VAL A 171 4.07 -8.19 -29.77
CA VAL A 171 4.78 -7.01 -30.30
C VAL A 171 5.02 -7.12 -31.80
N ASP A 172 5.52 -6.06 -32.44
CA ASP A 172 6.01 -6.11 -33.82
C ASP A 172 7.23 -7.05 -33.94
N ALA A 173 7.31 -7.83 -35.01
CA ALA A 173 8.39 -8.79 -35.24
C ALA A 173 9.80 -8.14 -35.22
N SER A 174 9.91 -6.87 -35.63
CA SER A 174 11.16 -6.10 -35.60
C SER A 174 11.67 -5.79 -34.19
N SER A 175 10.81 -5.91 -33.18
CA SER A 175 11.11 -5.68 -31.76
C SER A 175 11.59 -6.95 -31.04
N ILE A 176 11.48 -8.11 -31.69
CA ILE A 176 11.78 -9.40 -31.10
C ILE A 176 13.26 -9.75 -31.30
N GLY A 177 13.99 -9.95 -30.20
CA GLY A 177 15.40 -10.37 -30.22
C GLY A 177 16.45 -9.28 -29.93
N GLY A 178 16.03 -8.08 -29.52
CA GLY A 178 16.95 -7.06 -29.01
C GLY A 178 17.72 -7.54 -27.77
N SER A 179 19.00 -7.18 -27.66
CA SER A 179 19.82 -7.39 -26.47
C SER A 179 19.24 -6.58 -25.30
N GLY A 180 18.25 -7.14 -24.63
CA GLY A 180 17.46 -6.44 -23.63
C GLY A 180 18.31 -5.96 -22.47
N PHE A 181 17.97 -4.77 -21.98
CA PHE A 181 18.34 -4.27 -20.66
C PHE A 181 18.15 -5.39 -19.61
N LYS A 182 19.14 -5.56 -18.73
CA LYS A 182 19.07 -6.46 -17.57
C LYS A 182 19.26 -5.64 -16.32
N SER A 183 18.23 -5.58 -15.50
CA SER A 183 18.18 -4.79 -14.30
C SER A 183 19.19 -5.32 -13.30
N THR A 184 20.06 -4.41 -12.89
CA THR A 184 21.03 -4.63 -11.81
C THR A 184 20.47 -4.20 -10.45
N ALA A 185 19.16 -3.95 -10.35
CA ALA A 185 18.49 -3.52 -9.12
C ALA A 185 18.69 -4.50 -7.95
N ALA A 186 18.71 -3.98 -6.72
CA ALA A 186 18.77 -4.78 -5.50
C ALA A 186 17.49 -5.65 -5.33
N PRO A 187 17.50 -6.76 -4.57
CA PRO A 187 16.37 -7.70 -4.48
C PRO A 187 15.00 -7.08 -4.12
N ASN A 188 14.98 -6.08 -3.24
CA ASN A 188 13.80 -5.29 -2.85
C ASN A 188 13.29 -4.34 -3.97
N GLN A 189 14.09 -4.14 -5.01
CA GLN A 189 13.83 -3.28 -6.17
C GLN A 189 13.64 -4.07 -7.47
N LYS A 190 14.00 -5.37 -7.47
CA LYS A 190 13.78 -6.30 -8.59
C LYS A 190 12.30 -6.58 -8.83
N THR A 191 11.41 -6.37 -7.86
CA THR A 191 9.96 -6.57 -8.02
C THR A 191 9.21 -5.35 -8.56
N GLY A 192 9.92 -4.29 -9.01
CA GLY A 192 9.33 -3.05 -9.52
C GLY A 192 9.85 -2.61 -10.89
N VAL A 193 10.18 -1.31 -11.03
CA VAL A 193 10.57 -0.71 -12.32
C VAL A 193 11.69 -1.47 -13.02
N GLY A 194 12.69 -1.96 -12.29
CA GLY A 194 13.80 -2.72 -12.89
C GLY A 194 13.34 -3.94 -13.69
N SER A 195 12.54 -4.83 -13.08
CA SER A 195 11.98 -5.98 -13.82
C SER A 195 11.00 -5.55 -14.89
N HIS A 196 10.26 -4.46 -14.69
CA HIS A 196 9.37 -3.95 -15.73
C HIS A 196 10.17 -3.50 -16.97
N LEU A 197 11.23 -2.69 -16.79
CA LEU A 197 12.09 -2.25 -17.89
C LEU A 197 12.78 -3.42 -18.59
N ASP A 198 13.20 -4.46 -17.87
CA ASP A 198 13.73 -5.70 -18.46
C ASP A 198 12.71 -6.39 -19.38
N ASN A 199 11.45 -6.44 -18.93
CA ASN A 199 10.38 -7.08 -19.67
C ASN A 199 9.97 -6.27 -20.91
N ILE A 200 10.04 -4.94 -20.84
CA ILE A 200 9.61 -4.07 -21.95
C ILE A 200 10.77 -3.64 -22.85
N SER A 201 12.02 -3.95 -22.50
CA SER A 201 13.20 -3.60 -23.30
C SER A 201 13.13 -4.24 -24.68
N GLY A 202 13.22 -3.41 -25.73
CA GLY A 202 13.02 -3.82 -27.12
C GLY A 202 11.55 -4.06 -27.51
N ASN A 203 10.64 -4.13 -26.53
CA ASN A 203 9.20 -4.38 -26.69
C ASN A 203 8.35 -3.10 -26.56
N VAL A 204 8.97 -1.96 -26.27
CA VAL A 204 8.35 -0.63 -26.22
C VAL A 204 8.92 0.25 -27.33
N GLY A 205 8.18 1.27 -27.77
CA GLY A 205 8.62 2.20 -28.81
C GLY A 205 8.89 3.61 -28.30
N GLY A 206 9.42 4.46 -29.17
CA GLY A 206 9.54 5.90 -28.91
C GLY A 206 10.59 6.27 -27.86
N LYS A 207 10.32 7.31 -27.07
CA LYS A 207 11.31 7.88 -26.15
C LYS A 207 11.65 6.98 -24.96
N LEU A 208 10.72 6.13 -24.52
CA LEU A 208 10.95 5.18 -23.42
C LEU A 208 11.91 4.08 -23.86
N ASP A 209 11.80 3.59 -25.09
CA ASP A 209 12.75 2.61 -25.65
C ASP A 209 14.16 3.19 -25.74
N ALA A 210 14.30 4.40 -26.31
CA ALA A 210 15.58 5.10 -26.39
C ALA A 210 16.20 5.33 -25.00
N PHE A 211 15.38 5.60 -23.98
CA PHE A 211 15.84 5.70 -22.60
C PHE A 211 16.35 4.37 -22.05
N ILE A 212 15.64 3.26 -22.28
CA ILE A 212 16.07 1.93 -21.84
C ILE A 212 17.39 1.54 -22.53
N THR A 213 17.54 1.80 -23.83
CA THR A 213 18.79 1.58 -24.57
C THR A 213 19.94 2.37 -23.96
N MET A 214 19.75 3.68 -23.75
CA MET A 214 20.77 4.54 -23.13
C MET A 214 21.14 4.07 -21.72
N LEU A 215 20.15 3.63 -20.93
CA LEU A 215 20.36 3.11 -19.58
C LEU A 215 21.18 1.82 -19.59
N SER A 216 20.97 0.95 -20.59
CA SER A 216 21.71 -0.31 -20.74
C SER A 216 23.21 -0.12 -20.99
N GLU A 217 23.61 1.04 -21.52
CA GLU A 217 25.00 1.40 -21.81
C GLU A 217 25.73 2.03 -20.60
N GLN A 218 25.00 2.35 -19.52
CA GLN A 218 25.58 2.94 -18.31
C GLN A 218 26.26 1.89 -17.40
N SER A 219 27.04 2.36 -16.43
CA SER A 219 27.59 1.47 -15.39
C SER A 219 26.48 0.88 -14.51
N THR A 220 26.74 -0.27 -13.91
CA THR A 220 25.85 -0.95 -12.96
C THR A 220 25.36 0.01 -11.86
N GLU A 221 26.25 0.83 -11.31
CA GLU A 221 25.96 1.77 -10.24
C GLU A 221 24.99 2.87 -10.74
N THR A 222 25.24 3.44 -11.91
CA THR A 222 24.35 4.44 -12.51
C THR A 222 22.98 3.86 -12.83
N GLN A 223 22.92 2.61 -13.32
CA GLN A 223 21.65 1.93 -13.56
C GLN A 223 20.84 1.79 -12.27
N GLN A 224 21.48 1.36 -11.17
CA GLN A 224 20.81 1.22 -9.88
C GLN A 224 20.25 2.55 -9.36
N GLU A 225 21.02 3.64 -9.47
CA GLU A 225 20.56 4.96 -9.01
C GLU A 225 19.42 5.51 -9.87
N VAL A 226 19.48 5.35 -11.19
CA VAL A 226 18.39 5.77 -12.07
C VAL A 226 17.13 4.94 -11.84
N LEU A 227 17.24 3.62 -11.68
CA LEU A 227 16.08 2.76 -11.40
C LEU A 227 15.38 3.15 -10.08
N LYS A 228 16.13 3.61 -9.09
CA LYS A 228 15.62 4.13 -7.82
C LYS A 228 14.87 5.46 -7.96
N SER A 229 15.38 6.38 -8.77
CA SER A 229 14.79 7.71 -8.93
C SER A 229 13.53 7.70 -9.78
N ILE A 230 13.45 6.78 -10.75
CA ILE A 230 12.29 6.69 -11.65
C ILE A 230 11.17 5.79 -11.09
N SER A 231 11.40 5.05 -10.00
CA SER A 231 10.38 4.22 -9.36
C SER A 231 9.37 5.03 -8.55
N PRO A 232 8.11 4.58 -8.44
CA PRO A 232 7.11 5.21 -7.57
C PRO A 232 7.60 5.32 -6.11
N GLU A 233 7.04 6.26 -5.35
CA GLU A 233 7.28 6.33 -3.90
C GLU A 233 6.83 5.00 -3.24
N GLN A 234 7.69 4.39 -2.43
CA GLN A 234 7.51 3.04 -1.84
C GLN A 234 7.72 3.05 -0.32
N SER A 235 8.17 4.16 0.26
CA SER A 235 8.33 4.29 1.70
C SER A 235 6.97 4.35 2.39
N GLN A 236 6.98 4.16 3.70
CA GLN A 236 5.79 4.42 4.53
C GLN A 236 5.63 5.90 4.88
N ALA A 237 6.48 6.81 4.41
CA ALA A 237 6.51 8.20 4.87
C ALA A 237 5.15 8.91 4.68
N LEU A 238 4.56 8.84 3.49
CA LEU A 238 3.28 9.48 3.20
C LEU A 238 2.14 8.90 4.07
N GLY A 239 2.03 7.58 4.11
CA GLY A 239 1.00 6.90 4.91
C GLY A 239 1.16 7.16 6.41
N GLN A 240 2.40 7.14 6.92
CA GLN A 240 2.70 7.40 8.33
C GLN A 240 2.41 8.85 8.71
N SER A 241 2.80 9.82 7.88
CA SER A 241 2.55 11.24 8.15
C SER A 241 1.05 11.55 8.25
N VAL A 242 0.23 10.98 7.38
CA VAL A 242 -1.22 11.13 7.43
C VAL A 242 -1.81 10.46 8.69
N ASN A 243 -1.34 9.25 9.03
CA ASN A 243 -1.78 8.57 10.25
C ASN A 243 -1.37 9.33 11.52
N ASN A 244 -0.22 10.00 11.51
CA ASN A 244 0.24 10.85 12.62
C ASN A 244 -0.66 12.08 12.79
N THR A 245 -1.05 12.74 11.71
CA THR A 245 -1.96 13.90 11.75
C THR A 245 -3.32 13.52 12.35
N VAL A 246 -3.89 12.38 11.94
CA VAL A 246 -5.16 11.87 12.50
C VAL A 246 -5.00 11.37 13.93
N SER A 247 -3.90 10.67 14.25
CA SER A 247 -3.61 10.25 15.63
C SER A 247 -3.45 11.44 16.57
N GLY A 248 -2.77 12.51 16.12
CA GLY A 248 -2.65 13.76 16.86
C GLY A 248 -4.01 14.40 17.15
N SER A 249 -4.92 14.36 16.18
CA SER A 249 -6.30 14.83 16.38
C SER A 249 -7.09 13.98 17.39
N PHE A 250 -6.90 12.66 17.40
CA PHE A 250 -7.48 11.81 18.46
C PHE A 250 -6.87 12.12 19.84
N ASP A 251 -5.56 12.36 19.92
CA ASP A 251 -4.90 12.75 21.16
C ASP A 251 -5.46 14.11 21.66
N THR A 252 -5.71 15.05 20.75
CA THR A 252 -6.35 16.34 21.03
C THR A 252 -7.76 16.20 21.64
N VAL A 253 -8.59 15.30 21.12
CA VAL A 253 -9.90 14.96 21.71
C VAL A 253 -9.72 14.22 23.03
N GLN A 254 -8.75 13.30 23.14
CA GLN A 254 -8.50 12.57 24.38
C GLN A 254 -8.11 13.51 25.53
N VAL A 255 -7.31 14.55 25.27
CA VAL A 255 -7.02 15.59 26.26
C VAL A 255 -8.28 16.31 26.72
N ARG A 256 -9.22 16.56 25.81
CA ARG A 256 -10.51 17.19 26.14
C ARG A 256 -11.33 16.28 27.07
N LEU A 257 -11.36 14.99 26.77
CA LEU A 257 -12.08 14.01 27.61
C LEU A 257 -11.40 13.82 28.98
N ASP A 258 -10.07 13.86 29.03
CA ASP A 258 -9.31 13.86 30.28
C ASP A 258 -9.63 15.10 31.14
N SER A 259 -9.71 16.29 30.55
CA SER A 259 -10.01 17.53 31.29
C SER A 259 -11.43 17.52 31.86
N LEU A 260 -12.41 16.96 31.14
CA LEU A 260 -13.77 16.78 31.64
C LEU A 260 -13.82 15.84 32.85
N ARG A 261 -13.04 14.76 32.85
CA ARG A 261 -12.98 13.81 33.98
C ARG A 261 -12.27 14.38 35.21
N MET A 262 -11.26 15.23 35.03
CA MET A 262 -10.57 15.89 36.14
C MET A 262 -11.36 17.09 36.69
N GLY A 263 -12.13 17.78 35.83
CA GLY A 263 -13.09 18.81 36.29
C GLY A 263 -14.32 18.23 36.99
N GLY A 264 -14.66 16.96 36.72
CA GLY A 264 -15.80 16.24 37.30
C GLY A 264 -15.49 15.45 38.57
N THR A 265 -14.24 15.43 39.05
CA THR A 265 -13.95 14.90 40.39
C THR A 265 -14.44 15.88 41.44
N ASP A 266 -15.70 15.66 41.80
CA ASP A 266 -16.27 16.01 43.08
C ASP A 266 -15.20 15.83 44.16
N VAL A 267 -14.86 16.95 44.78
CA VAL A 267 -14.00 17.05 45.95
C VAL A 267 -14.67 16.24 47.05
N GLN A 268 -14.40 14.94 47.08
CA GLN A 268 -14.79 14.01 48.13
C GLN A 268 -13.95 14.30 49.39
N ASN A 269 -14.03 15.55 49.90
CA ASN A 269 -13.85 15.92 51.32
C ASN A 269 -13.93 17.43 51.67
N VAL A 270 -14.80 18.25 51.05
CA VAL A 270 -15.19 19.52 51.72
C VAL A 270 -16.67 19.83 51.53
N ASN A 271 -17.39 19.86 52.65
CA ASN A 271 -18.75 20.38 52.79
C ASN A 271 -18.90 21.76 52.11
N HIS A 272 -19.45 21.84 50.89
CA HIS A 272 -19.99 23.08 50.35
C HIS A 272 -21.32 22.86 49.64
N SER A 273 -22.38 22.83 50.45
CA SER A 273 -23.68 23.36 50.05
C SER A 273 -23.58 24.89 49.92
N SER A 274 -23.39 25.41 48.72
CA SER A 274 -23.70 26.81 48.32
C SER A 274 -23.36 26.97 46.84
N GLY A 275 -24.21 27.42 45.92
CA GLY A 275 -25.53 28.02 45.96
C GLY A 275 -25.75 28.77 44.64
N LEU A 276 -26.82 28.42 43.94
CA LEU A 276 -27.67 29.25 43.06
C LEU A 276 -27.09 30.54 42.40
N SER A 277 -27.11 30.54 41.06
CA SER A 277 -27.54 31.70 40.24
C SER A 277 -28.21 31.14 38.96
N SER A 278 -29.55 30.98 38.95
CA SER A 278 -30.59 31.90 38.43
C SER A 278 -30.53 32.08 36.89
N GLY A 279 -31.51 31.64 36.08
CA GLY A 279 -32.81 31.05 36.38
C GLY A 279 -33.47 30.46 35.13
N GLY A 280 -34.52 29.66 35.36
CA GLY A 280 -35.30 29.00 34.33
C GLY A 280 -35.55 27.55 34.69
N VAL A 281 -36.54 27.33 35.57
CA VAL A 281 -37.06 26.01 35.91
C VAL A 281 -37.66 25.39 34.64
N LEU A 282 -36.82 24.71 33.84
CA LEU A 282 -37.10 23.78 32.74
C LEU A 282 -35.76 23.47 32.03
N ASP A 283 -34.79 22.83 32.68
CA ASP A 283 -33.70 22.20 31.92
C ASP A 283 -33.12 21.00 32.66
N GLY A 284 -33.27 19.81 32.07
CA GLY A 284 -32.63 18.59 32.53
C GLY A 284 -31.16 18.60 32.17
N ILE A 285 -30.41 19.47 32.84
CA ILE A 285 -28.94 19.56 33.01
C ILE A 285 -28.14 18.94 31.84
N LEU A 286 -28.12 19.63 30.70
CA LEU A 286 -27.16 19.39 29.62
C LEU A 286 -26.10 20.49 29.70
N GLU A 287 -24.95 20.20 30.29
CA GLU A 287 -23.80 21.12 30.29
C GLU A 287 -23.19 21.14 28.89
N ARG A 288 -22.97 22.33 28.32
CA ARG A 288 -22.42 22.50 26.97
C ARG A 288 -21.06 23.16 27.05
N HIS A 289 -20.14 22.69 26.21
CA HIS A 289 -18.80 23.25 26.14
C HIS A 289 -18.35 23.42 24.70
N ALA A 290 -17.49 24.41 24.47
CA ALA A 290 -16.75 24.56 23.23
C ALA A 290 -15.26 24.69 23.54
N TRP A 291 -14.44 24.18 22.62
CA TRP A 291 -12.99 24.19 22.77
C TRP A 291 -12.30 24.41 21.44
N VAL A 292 -11.12 25.02 21.50
CA VAL A 292 -10.24 25.20 20.34
C VAL A 292 -8.81 24.87 20.75
N LYS A 293 -8.11 24.14 19.88
CA LYS A 293 -6.76 23.63 20.10
C LYS A 293 -5.92 23.86 18.87
N ALA A 294 -4.65 24.19 19.09
CA ALA A 294 -3.62 24.20 18.06
C ALA A 294 -2.72 22.99 18.29
N LEU A 295 -2.39 22.27 17.21
CA LEU A 295 -1.59 21.07 17.24
C LEU A 295 -0.50 21.11 16.17
N GLY A 296 0.60 20.43 16.43
CA GLY A 296 1.63 20.24 15.44
C GLY A 296 2.62 19.17 15.84
N GLY A 297 3.40 18.72 14.88
CA GLY A 297 4.41 17.72 15.11
C GLY A 297 5.40 17.62 13.97
N LYS A 298 6.48 16.90 14.23
CA LYS A 298 7.47 16.51 13.24
C LYS A 298 7.87 15.07 13.46
N SER A 299 8.16 14.36 12.38
CA SER A 299 8.71 13.01 12.43
C SER A 299 9.89 12.87 11.48
N LYS A 300 10.74 11.92 11.79
CA LYS A 300 11.83 11.48 10.94
C LYS A 300 11.83 9.96 10.85
N GLN A 301 11.85 9.47 9.63
CA GLN A 301 12.09 8.09 9.25
C GLN A 301 13.51 8.02 8.68
N ASP A 302 14.35 7.19 9.29
CA ASP A 302 15.68 6.86 8.78
C ASP A 302 15.55 5.83 7.63
N SER A 303 16.54 5.77 6.75
CA SER A 303 16.55 4.78 5.67
C SER A 303 16.77 3.36 6.21
N GLU A 304 16.02 2.39 5.67
CA GLU A 304 16.03 1.00 6.13
C GLU A 304 15.67 0.08 4.95
N ASP A 305 16.29 -1.11 4.89
CA ASP A 305 16.02 -2.13 3.86
C ASP A 305 15.97 -1.61 2.41
N GLY A 306 16.80 -0.61 2.10
CA GLY A 306 16.92 0.03 0.80
C GLY A 306 15.79 1.02 0.45
N PHE A 307 14.90 1.32 1.39
CA PHE A 307 13.94 2.43 1.30
C PHE A 307 14.62 3.74 1.77
N ALA A 308 14.31 4.83 1.09
CA ALA A 308 14.80 6.16 1.46
C ALA A 308 14.16 6.63 2.78
N GLY A 309 14.90 7.39 3.57
CA GLY A 309 14.37 8.09 4.72
C GLY A 309 13.48 9.28 4.34
N ALA A 310 12.80 9.86 5.32
CA ALA A 310 11.95 11.02 5.12
C ALA A 310 11.82 11.86 6.40
N ASP A 311 11.63 13.15 6.23
CA ASP A 311 11.24 14.09 7.28
C ASP A 311 9.85 14.60 7.00
N SER A 312 8.98 14.59 8.01
CA SER A 312 7.64 15.15 7.90
C SER A 312 7.33 16.14 9.02
N ARG A 313 6.49 17.11 8.73
CA ARG A 313 5.98 18.06 9.71
C ARG A 313 4.51 18.35 9.43
N TYR A 314 3.72 18.49 10.47
CA TYR A 314 2.35 18.95 10.35
C TYR A 314 2.05 20.03 11.37
N HIS A 315 1.09 20.89 11.03
CA HIS A 315 0.50 21.86 11.94
C HIS A 315 -0.96 22.04 11.60
N GLY A 316 -1.79 22.32 12.60
CA GLY A 316 -3.22 22.43 12.41
C GLY A 316 -3.93 23.05 13.59
N VAL A 317 -5.23 23.22 13.39
CA VAL A 317 -6.17 23.70 14.40
C VAL A 317 -7.36 22.76 14.44
N MET A 318 -7.89 22.54 15.63
CA MET A 318 -9.05 21.70 15.88
C MET A 318 -10.00 22.43 16.81
N GLY A 319 -11.27 22.43 16.49
CA GLY A 319 -12.32 23.00 17.33
C GLY A 319 -13.46 22.00 17.49
N GLY A 320 -14.11 22.01 18.64
CA GLY A 320 -15.20 21.09 18.92
C GLY A 320 -16.19 21.62 19.93
N MET A 321 -17.28 20.88 20.04
CA MET A 321 -18.30 21.08 21.05
C MET A 321 -18.74 19.73 21.60
N ASP A 322 -19.00 19.71 22.90
CA ASP A 322 -19.54 18.55 23.60
C ASP A 322 -20.62 18.96 24.57
N PHE A 323 -21.47 17.99 24.91
CA PHE A 323 -22.39 18.09 26.03
C PHE A 323 -22.28 16.87 26.93
N THR A 324 -22.46 17.11 28.23
CA THR A 324 -22.47 16.05 29.24
C THR A 324 -23.85 15.98 29.88
N ASN A 325 -24.39 14.77 30.02
CA ASN A 325 -25.68 14.55 30.68
C ASN A 325 -25.50 14.12 32.14
N SER A 326 -26.62 13.98 32.88
CA SER A 326 -26.62 13.59 34.29
C SER A 326 -26.14 12.16 34.59
N SER A 327 -25.79 11.37 33.58
CA SER A 327 -25.25 10.00 33.72
C SER A 327 -23.76 9.91 33.37
N ASP A 328 -23.06 11.05 33.35
CA ASP A 328 -21.66 11.19 32.96
C ASP A 328 -21.35 10.70 31.54
N LEU A 329 -22.36 10.72 30.66
CA LEU A 329 -22.19 10.50 29.24
C LEU A 329 -21.89 11.85 28.59
N THR A 330 -20.69 11.99 28.05
CA THR A 330 -20.32 13.09 27.16
C THR A 330 -20.46 12.64 25.72
N LEU A 331 -21.10 13.46 24.89
CA LEU A 331 -21.15 13.30 23.43
C LEU A 331 -20.66 14.59 22.78
N GLY A 332 -19.84 14.47 21.74
CA GLY A 332 -19.32 15.64 21.06
C GLY A 332 -18.89 15.39 19.62
N ALA A 333 -18.63 16.50 18.95
CA ALA A 333 -18.12 16.53 17.59
C ALA A 333 -17.06 17.61 17.45
N ALA A 334 -16.05 17.36 16.63
CA ALA A 334 -14.96 18.26 16.37
C ALA A 334 -14.55 18.26 14.90
N PHE A 335 -14.07 19.41 14.45
CA PHE A 335 -13.52 19.61 13.13
C PHE A 335 -12.06 20.02 13.25
N ALA A 336 -11.20 19.45 12.41
CA ALA A 336 -9.80 19.82 12.33
C ALA A 336 -9.38 20.14 10.89
N TYR A 337 -8.49 21.11 10.76
CA TYR A 337 -7.73 21.36 9.55
C TYR A 337 -6.24 21.28 9.89
N ALA A 338 -5.48 20.54 9.09
CA ALA A 338 -4.05 20.42 9.25
C ALA A 338 -3.35 20.36 7.88
N ARG A 339 -2.19 20.99 7.81
CA ARG A 339 -1.28 20.91 6.68
C ARG A 339 -0.07 20.08 7.07
N THR A 340 0.30 19.15 6.20
CA THR A 340 1.45 18.26 6.38
C THR A 340 2.39 18.40 5.20
N ASP A 341 3.68 18.64 5.47
CA ASP A 341 4.73 18.63 4.48
C ASP A 341 5.61 17.40 4.70
N VAL A 342 5.92 16.65 3.65
CA VAL A 342 6.79 15.47 3.63
C VAL A 342 7.93 15.73 2.65
N ASN A 343 9.17 15.58 3.10
CA ASN A 343 10.36 15.65 2.25
C ASN A 343 11.11 14.33 2.36
N MET A 344 11.41 13.72 1.22
CA MET A 344 12.21 12.51 1.17
C MET A 344 13.70 12.87 1.22
N ASN A 345 14.51 11.93 1.71
CA ASN A 345 15.95 12.06 1.85
C ASN A 345 16.69 11.02 0.99
N ASP A 346 18.01 10.92 1.17
CA ASP A 346 18.87 9.91 0.53
C ASP A 346 18.78 9.97 -1.01
N TYR A 347 18.58 8.83 -1.68
CA TYR A 347 18.47 8.77 -3.14
C TYR A 347 17.17 9.39 -3.70
N ARG A 348 16.25 9.81 -2.82
CA ARG A 348 15.00 10.50 -3.16
C ARG A 348 15.00 11.98 -2.78
N ASP A 349 16.16 12.58 -2.56
CA ASP A 349 16.24 14.03 -2.35
C ASP A 349 15.53 14.80 -3.49
N GLY A 350 14.67 15.74 -3.12
CA GLY A 350 13.79 16.45 -4.05
C GLY A 350 12.42 15.80 -4.29
N ASP A 351 12.17 14.58 -3.81
CA ASP A 351 10.83 14.02 -3.71
C ASP A 351 10.11 14.56 -2.47
N GLY A 352 8.78 14.62 -2.53
CA GLY A 352 8.00 15.06 -1.39
C GLY A 352 6.50 15.17 -1.67
N ALA A 353 5.78 15.58 -0.64
CA ALA A 353 4.35 15.86 -0.72
C ALA A 353 3.91 16.99 0.20
N ASP A 354 2.96 17.78 -0.28
CA ASP A 354 2.18 18.73 0.50
C ASP A 354 0.76 18.12 0.65
N ILE A 355 0.23 18.03 1.88
CA ILE A 355 -1.05 17.38 2.16
C ILE A 355 -1.92 18.28 3.02
N ASP A 356 -3.09 18.66 2.51
CA ASP A 356 -4.13 19.37 3.26
C ASP A 356 -5.18 18.37 3.76
N THR A 357 -5.37 18.31 5.08
CA THR A 357 -6.29 17.37 5.73
C THR A 357 -7.45 18.09 6.40
N TYR A 358 -8.67 17.70 6.06
CA TYR A 358 -9.92 18.16 6.66
C TYR A 358 -10.58 16.99 7.38
N GLN A 359 -10.71 17.07 8.70
CA GLN A 359 -11.17 15.96 9.54
C GLN A 359 -12.43 16.33 10.31
N LEU A 360 -13.42 15.44 10.30
CA LEU A 360 -14.60 15.49 11.16
C LEU A 360 -14.57 14.29 12.11
N THR A 361 -14.62 14.57 13.42
CA THR A 361 -14.55 13.57 14.49
C THR A 361 -15.82 13.60 15.32
N ALA A 362 -16.48 12.47 15.51
CA ALA A 362 -17.48 12.27 16.54
C ALA A 362 -16.86 11.52 17.71
N TYR A 363 -17.20 11.86 18.94
CA TYR A 363 -16.62 11.23 20.12
C TYR A 363 -17.62 11.10 21.26
N PHE A 364 -17.34 10.14 22.15
CA PHE A 364 -18.05 9.97 23.40
C PHE A 364 -17.09 9.64 24.54
N ASN A 365 -17.52 9.95 25.76
CA ASN A 365 -16.96 9.45 27.00
C ASN A 365 -18.10 8.98 27.90
N GLN A 366 -17.97 7.79 28.48
CA GLN A 366 -18.82 7.33 29.56
C GLN A 366 -17.94 7.05 30.77
N SER A 367 -18.17 7.77 31.86
CA SER A 367 -17.56 7.48 33.15
C SER A 367 -18.41 6.48 33.93
N PHE A 368 -17.76 5.55 34.62
CA PHE A 368 -18.34 4.64 35.61
C PHE A 368 -17.60 4.81 36.94
N GLU A 369 -18.10 4.21 38.01
CA GLU A 369 -17.52 4.34 39.37
C GLU A 369 -16.00 4.07 39.43
N ARG A 370 -15.49 3.14 38.61
CA ARG A 370 -14.09 2.69 38.68
C ARG A 370 -13.32 2.81 37.37
N PHE A 371 -13.99 3.00 36.26
CA PHE A 371 -13.34 3.04 34.94
C PHE A 371 -14.13 3.93 34.00
N TYR A 372 -13.52 4.32 32.90
CA TYR A 372 -14.21 5.01 31.81
C TYR A 372 -14.04 4.23 30.51
N VAL A 373 -14.92 4.53 29.57
CA VAL A 373 -14.80 4.12 28.17
C VAL A 373 -14.98 5.36 27.31
N GLU A 374 -14.03 5.59 26.41
CA GLU A 374 -14.10 6.66 25.43
C GLU A 374 -13.91 6.11 24.02
N GLY A 375 -14.65 6.68 23.08
CA GLY A 375 -14.59 6.28 21.68
C GLY A 375 -14.62 7.47 20.76
N MET A 376 -13.92 7.33 19.63
CA MET A 376 -13.79 8.35 18.60
C MET A 376 -13.96 7.70 17.24
N LEU A 377 -14.68 8.36 16.34
CA LEU A 377 -14.83 7.99 14.95
C LEU A 377 -14.55 9.23 14.09
N THR A 378 -13.69 9.06 13.10
CA THR A 378 -13.23 10.12 12.21
C THR A 378 -13.46 9.76 10.75
N TYR A 379 -13.89 10.75 9.98
CA TYR A 379 -13.67 10.82 8.55
C TYR A 379 -12.73 11.98 8.24
N ALA A 380 -11.71 11.74 7.43
CA ALA A 380 -10.80 12.76 6.94
C ALA A 380 -10.72 12.73 5.42
N TYR A 381 -10.90 13.91 4.81
CA TYR A 381 -10.64 14.15 3.40
C TYR A 381 -9.27 14.81 3.26
N GLN A 382 -8.49 14.36 2.29
CA GLN A 382 -7.11 14.78 2.09
C GLN A 382 -6.89 15.17 0.63
N ASN A 383 -6.26 16.31 0.41
CA ASN A 383 -5.75 16.69 -0.90
C ASN A 383 -4.22 16.56 -0.89
N TYR A 384 -3.67 15.90 -1.91
CA TYR A 384 -2.26 15.56 -2.03
C TYR A 384 -1.66 16.25 -3.26
N GLU A 385 -0.61 17.05 -3.05
CA GLU A 385 0.29 17.48 -4.11
C GLU A 385 1.62 16.75 -3.95
N THR A 386 1.98 15.87 -4.89
CA THR A 386 3.21 15.06 -4.83
C THR A 386 4.22 15.50 -5.87
N LYS A 387 5.51 15.33 -5.55
CA LYS A 387 6.64 15.61 -6.44
C LYS A 387 7.59 14.41 -6.37
N ARG A 388 7.98 13.92 -7.55
CA ARG A 388 8.97 12.86 -7.71
C ARG A 388 10.00 13.29 -8.75
N ASN A 389 11.21 13.54 -8.29
CA ASN A 389 12.33 13.94 -9.11
C ASN A 389 12.91 12.70 -9.81
N THR A 390 12.69 12.59 -11.12
CA THR A 390 13.23 11.47 -11.89
C THR A 390 14.76 11.49 -11.97
N HIS A 391 15.39 12.65 -11.73
CA HIS A 391 16.83 12.87 -11.93
C HIS A 391 17.32 12.61 -13.37
N VAL A 392 16.41 12.47 -14.33
CA VAL A 392 16.74 12.23 -15.75
C VAL A 392 16.12 13.29 -16.66
N ILE A 393 14.78 13.40 -16.69
CA ILE A 393 14.07 14.24 -17.69
C ILE A 393 13.09 15.25 -17.09
N GLY A 394 12.97 15.32 -15.76
CA GLY A 394 12.11 16.29 -15.09
C GLY A 394 11.59 15.83 -13.74
N VAL A 395 10.63 16.60 -13.21
CA VAL A 395 9.93 16.31 -11.95
C VAL A 395 8.51 15.89 -12.29
N ALA A 396 8.16 14.66 -11.94
CA ALA A 396 6.81 14.15 -12.05
C ALA A 396 5.98 14.71 -10.89
N LYS A 397 4.83 15.31 -11.19
CA LYS A 397 3.94 15.94 -10.22
C LYS A 397 2.57 15.29 -10.23
N GLY A 398 2.07 14.93 -9.05
CA GLY A 398 0.71 14.44 -8.83
C GLY A 398 -0.14 15.46 -8.09
N ASP A 399 -1.44 15.45 -8.41
CA ASP A 399 -2.49 16.19 -7.69
C ASP A 399 -3.69 15.25 -7.62
N PHE A 400 -4.06 14.85 -6.42
CA PHE A 400 -5.12 13.87 -6.20
C PHE A 400 -5.70 13.92 -4.78
N ASP A 401 -6.82 13.24 -4.60
CA ASP A 401 -7.50 13.19 -3.31
C ASP A 401 -7.35 11.83 -2.63
N GLY A 402 -7.56 11.83 -1.31
CA GLY A 402 -7.75 10.63 -0.52
C GLY A 402 -8.82 10.80 0.55
N ASP A 403 -9.29 9.66 1.02
CA ASP A 403 -10.32 9.52 2.04
C ASP A 403 -9.78 8.60 3.14
N MET A 404 -10.06 8.93 4.39
CA MET A 404 -9.64 8.13 5.53
C MET A 404 -10.76 8.00 6.56
N PHE A 405 -11.02 6.77 6.98
CA PHE A 405 -11.85 6.46 8.14
C PHE A 405 -10.96 5.94 9.26
N ALA A 406 -11.13 6.48 10.46
CA ALA A 406 -10.36 6.06 11.62
C ALA A 406 -11.25 5.93 12.83
N ALA A 407 -10.96 4.96 13.69
CA ALA A 407 -11.65 4.77 14.96
C ALA A 407 -10.65 4.50 16.08
N ARG A 408 -10.96 4.99 17.28
CA ARG A 408 -10.21 4.71 18.51
C ARG A 408 -11.21 4.39 19.61
N LEU A 409 -10.94 3.33 20.37
CA LEU A 409 -11.69 2.97 21.58
C LEU A 409 -10.70 2.73 22.71
N VAL A 410 -10.84 3.44 23.82
CA VAL A 410 -9.94 3.37 24.98
C VAL A 410 -10.77 3.17 26.24
N SER A 411 -10.28 2.32 27.14
CA SER A 411 -10.78 2.22 28.51
C SER A 411 -9.65 2.43 29.49
N GLY A 412 -9.90 3.23 30.52
CA GLY A 412 -8.93 3.51 31.58
C GLY A 412 -9.56 3.38 32.96
N MET A 413 -8.73 3.11 33.96
CA MET A 413 -9.15 2.88 35.34
C MET A 413 -8.37 3.83 36.27
N PRO A 414 -8.94 4.99 36.66
CA PRO A 414 -8.25 5.91 37.55
C PRO A 414 -8.13 5.31 38.96
N LEU A 415 -6.90 5.27 39.47
CA LEU A 415 -6.56 4.84 40.83
C LEU A 415 -6.14 6.07 41.63
N TYR A 416 -7.06 6.56 42.46
CA TYR A 416 -6.85 7.71 43.33
C TYR A 416 -5.98 7.32 44.52
N LEU A 417 -4.75 7.84 44.57
CA LEU A 417 -3.84 7.73 45.70
C LEU A 417 -3.75 9.10 46.40
N GLU A 418 -3.24 9.14 47.63
CA GLU A 418 -3.28 10.37 48.47
C GLU A 418 -2.72 11.63 47.80
N GLN A 419 -1.74 11.51 46.90
CA GLN A 419 -1.06 12.65 46.29
C GLN A 419 -1.05 12.65 44.76
N PHE A 420 -1.51 11.57 44.12
CA PHE A 420 -1.47 11.44 42.66
C PHE A 420 -2.50 10.40 42.20
N THR A 421 -2.95 10.53 40.95
CA THR A 421 -3.85 9.58 40.31
C THR A 421 -3.08 8.79 39.28
N VAL A 422 -3.11 7.46 39.37
CA VAL A 422 -2.53 6.56 38.36
C VAL A 422 -3.64 5.94 37.54
N THR A 423 -3.60 6.14 36.23
CA THR A 423 -4.63 5.64 35.31
C THR A 423 -4.00 4.71 34.29
N PRO A 424 -3.92 3.39 34.54
CA PRO A 424 -3.69 2.42 33.48
C PRO A 424 -4.82 2.49 32.46
N PHE A 425 -4.48 2.33 31.19
CA PHE A 425 -5.45 2.28 30.10
C PHE A 425 -5.02 1.29 29.02
N PHE A 426 -6.02 0.79 28.28
CA PHE A 426 -5.82 0.00 27.09
C PHE A 426 -6.84 0.42 26.03
N GLY A 427 -6.55 0.13 24.77
CA GLY A 427 -7.43 0.47 23.68
C GLY A 427 -7.03 -0.17 22.37
N VAL A 428 -7.80 0.13 21.35
CA VAL A 428 -7.59 -0.30 19.97
C VAL A 428 -7.84 0.86 19.02
N GLU A 429 -7.12 0.84 17.91
CA GLU A 429 -7.24 1.82 16.85
C GLU A 429 -7.30 1.10 15.51
N ALA A 430 -8.18 1.60 14.63
CA ALA A 430 -8.36 1.08 13.29
C ALA A 430 -8.32 2.24 12.29
N TYR A 431 -7.66 2.03 11.16
CA TYR A 431 -7.54 3.00 10.08
C TYR A 431 -7.83 2.32 8.75
N HIS A 432 -8.65 2.95 7.93
CA HIS A 432 -8.87 2.59 6.54
C HIS A 432 -8.60 3.84 5.70
N THR A 433 -7.56 3.78 4.88
CA THR A 433 -7.12 4.88 4.02
C THR A 433 -7.26 4.47 2.57
N ARG A 434 -7.84 5.35 1.75
CA ARG A 434 -7.96 5.19 0.32
C ARG A 434 -7.40 6.41 -0.38
N GLN A 435 -6.36 6.22 -1.18
CA GLN A 435 -5.80 7.24 -2.07
C GLN A 435 -6.33 6.99 -3.48
N ARG A 436 -6.89 8.02 -4.12
CA ARG A 436 -7.43 7.89 -5.48
C ARG A 436 -6.29 7.76 -6.49
N GLY A 437 -6.57 7.07 -7.60
CA GLY A 437 -5.62 6.98 -8.70
C GLY A 437 -5.45 8.33 -9.38
N TYR A 438 -4.26 8.57 -9.94
CA TYR A 438 -3.89 9.84 -10.54
C TYR A 438 -2.88 9.66 -11.66
N THR A 439 -2.69 10.73 -12.45
CA THR A 439 -1.70 10.74 -13.53
C THR A 439 -0.72 11.87 -13.31
N GLU A 440 0.55 11.52 -13.21
CA GLU A 440 1.62 12.49 -13.05
C GLU A 440 1.79 13.34 -14.31
N LYS A 441 2.33 14.55 -14.13
CA LYS A 441 2.70 15.46 -15.21
C LYS A 441 4.14 15.96 -15.01
N GLY A 442 4.80 16.38 -16.08
CA GLY A 442 6.09 17.10 -16.01
C GLY A 442 7.36 16.26 -16.17
N ALA A 443 7.25 14.93 -16.27
CA ALA A 443 8.37 14.04 -16.58
C ALA A 443 8.17 13.26 -17.89
N ASP A 444 7.38 13.79 -18.82
CA ASP A 444 7.15 13.21 -20.17
C ASP A 444 6.86 11.70 -20.13
N TYR A 445 7.70 10.87 -20.77
CA TYR A 445 7.53 9.42 -20.84
C TYR A 445 7.83 8.67 -19.54
N LEU A 446 8.44 9.33 -18.55
CA LEU A 446 8.68 8.81 -17.19
C LEU A 446 7.64 9.29 -16.17
N SER A 447 6.70 10.15 -16.57
CA SER A 447 5.47 10.34 -15.80
C SER A 447 4.66 9.04 -15.81
N MET A 448 3.94 8.78 -14.72
CA MET A 448 3.18 7.55 -14.54
C MET A 448 1.69 7.81 -14.35
N HIS A 449 0.87 6.86 -14.79
CA HIS A 449 -0.46 6.64 -14.23
C HIS A 449 -0.32 5.75 -13.01
N ILE A 450 -0.81 6.21 -11.87
CA ILE A 450 -0.82 5.52 -10.58
C ILE A 450 -2.25 5.10 -10.26
N ASN A 451 -2.47 3.81 -10.01
CA ASN A 451 -3.79 3.31 -9.64
C ASN A 451 -4.17 3.75 -8.21
N SER A 452 -5.45 3.62 -7.87
CA SER A 452 -5.90 3.86 -6.51
C SER A 452 -5.31 2.82 -5.55
N ASN A 453 -4.88 3.28 -4.38
CA ASN A 453 -4.30 2.44 -3.34
C ASN A 453 -5.17 2.47 -2.08
N GLU A 454 -5.22 1.35 -1.37
CA GLU A 454 -5.92 1.22 -0.10
C GLU A 454 -5.01 0.63 0.97
N SER A 455 -5.15 1.10 2.20
CA SER A 455 -4.41 0.61 3.36
C SER A 455 -5.34 0.42 4.54
N ASN A 456 -5.14 -0.67 5.26
CA ASN A 456 -5.86 -0.96 6.51
C ASN A 456 -4.82 -1.16 7.60
N ARG A 457 -4.99 -0.46 8.72
CA ARG A 457 -4.16 -0.61 9.91
C ARG A 457 -5.03 -0.93 11.11
N PHE A 458 -4.53 -1.80 11.97
CA PHE A 458 -5.20 -2.19 13.21
C PHE A 458 -4.14 -2.38 14.27
N ARG A 459 -4.26 -1.62 15.36
CA ARG A 459 -3.27 -1.60 16.43
C ARG A 459 -3.91 -1.60 17.80
N SER A 460 -3.25 -2.21 18.77
CA SER A 460 -3.58 -2.06 20.19
C SER A 460 -2.75 -0.96 20.82
N LEU A 461 -3.31 -0.29 21.81
CA LEU A 461 -2.67 0.74 22.62
C LEU A 461 -2.75 0.30 24.08
N VAL A 462 -1.63 0.34 24.80
CA VAL A 462 -1.60 0.11 26.25
C VAL A 462 -0.71 1.17 26.88
N GLY A 463 -1.12 1.73 28.02
CA GLY A 463 -0.32 2.75 28.68
C GLY A 463 -0.77 3.04 30.09
N THR A 464 -0.14 4.05 30.67
CA THR A 464 -0.47 4.56 32.00
C THR A 464 -0.25 6.06 32.04
N LYS A 465 -1.18 6.77 32.68
CA LYS A 465 -1.08 8.20 32.99
C LYS A 465 -0.87 8.37 34.50
N VAL A 466 -0.08 9.36 34.89
CA VAL A 466 0.08 9.79 36.29
C VAL A 466 -0.19 11.29 36.34
N SER A 467 -1.15 11.71 37.14
CA SER A 467 -1.48 13.13 37.32
C SER A 467 -1.44 13.52 38.80
N LYS A 468 -1.22 14.81 39.05
CA LYS A 468 -1.27 15.40 40.39
C LYS A 468 -1.88 16.79 40.29
N GLU A 469 -2.75 17.14 41.22
CA GLU A 469 -3.35 18.47 41.32
C GLU A 469 -2.61 19.31 42.36
N PHE A 470 -2.37 20.57 42.03
CA PHE A 470 -1.80 21.56 42.92
C PHE A 470 -2.74 22.77 42.98
N GLU A 471 -3.25 23.05 44.17
CA GLU A 471 -3.93 24.31 44.44
C GLU A 471 -2.89 25.41 44.63
N LEU A 472 -2.95 26.46 43.82
CA LEU A 472 -2.07 27.62 43.88
C LEU A 472 -2.62 28.65 44.88
N SER A 473 -1.76 29.56 45.33
CA SER A 473 -2.14 30.57 46.34
C SER A 473 -3.22 31.56 45.88
N ASP A 474 -3.49 31.64 44.57
CA ASP A 474 -4.56 32.44 44.00
C ASP A 474 -5.87 31.65 43.76
N GLY A 475 -5.94 30.41 44.25
CA GLY A 475 -7.09 29.51 44.10
C GLY A 475 -7.17 28.77 42.77
N SER A 476 -6.21 28.97 41.86
CA SER A 476 -6.16 28.21 40.61
C SER A 476 -5.61 26.80 40.82
N ILE A 477 -6.05 25.85 39.99
CA ILE A 477 -5.62 24.46 40.01
C ILE A 477 -4.64 24.22 38.86
N LEU A 478 -3.48 23.67 39.19
CA LEU A 478 -2.47 23.23 38.23
C LEU A 478 -2.37 21.71 38.25
N THR A 479 -2.55 21.06 37.09
CA THR A 479 -2.56 19.60 36.96
C THR A 479 -1.51 19.12 35.97
N PRO A 480 -0.24 18.89 36.40
CA PRO A 480 0.71 18.12 35.61
C PRO A 480 0.26 16.67 35.43
N THR A 481 0.47 16.15 34.23
CA THR A 481 0.23 14.75 33.85
C THR A 481 1.43 14.23 33.07
N LEU A 482 1.88 13.02 33.39
CA LEU A 482 2.84 12.25 32.61
C LEU A 482 2.15 11.01 32.06
N GLN A 483 2.32 10.72 30.78
CA GLN A 483 1.78 9.54 30.11
C GLN A 483 2.90 8.76 29.44
N VAL A 484 2.86 7.43 29.58
CA VAL A 484 3.69 6.51 28.80
C VAL A 484 2.77 5.50 28.15
N SER A 485 3.01 5.19 26.87
CA SER A 485 2.23 4.18 26.17
C SER A 485 3.04 3.40 25.15
N TRP A 486 2.48 2.26 24.75
CA TRP A 486 2.99 1.38 23.73
C TRP A 486 1.87 1.02 22.77
N ARG A 487 2.17 1.10 21.48
CA ARG A 487 1.30 0.70 20.39
C ARG A 487 1.88 -0.51 19.68
N HIS A 488 1.02 -1.47 19.39
CA HIS A 488 1.35 -2.70 18.67
C HIS A 488 0.51 -2.82 17.41
N GLU A 489 1.14 -2.83 16.25
CA GLU A 489 0.50 -2.99 14.94
C GLU A 489 0.31 -4.49 14.64
N PHE A 490 -0.91 -4.90 14.29
CA PHE A 490 -1.23 -6.29 13.94
C PHE A 490 -1.03 -6.59 12.46
N LYS A 491 -0.99 -5.56 11.59
CA LYS A 491 -0.77 -5.69 10.15
C LYS A 491 0.40 -4.82 9.71
N GLU A 492 1.48 -5.47 9.29
CA GLU A 492 2.73 -4.79 8.94
C GLU A 492 2.87 -4.45 7.46
N ASP A 493 1.98 -4.99 6.62
CA ASP A 493 2.15 -4.94 5.16
C ASP A 493 2.24 -3.50 4.65
N GLY A 494 3.29 -3.25 3.86
CA GLY A 494 3.40 -2.02 3.09
C GLY A 494 2.29 -1.85 2.05
N ILE A 495 2.19 -0.64 1.49
CA ILE A 495 1.25 -0.36 0.40
C ILE A 495 1.93 -0.76 -0.91
N THR A 496 1.40 -1.79 -1.59
CA THR A 496 1.83 -2.11 -2.96
C THR A 496 1.13 -1.18 -3.94
N THR A 497 1.91 -0.44 -4.73
CA THR A 497 1.41 0.51 -5.72
C THR A 497 1.45 -0.11 -7.11
N THR A 498 0.33 -0.09 -7.83
CA THR A 498 0.29 -0.45 -9.26
C THR A 498 0.40 0.80 -10.12
N SER A 499 1.35 0.81 -11.06
CA SER A 499 1.69 1.96 -11.90
C SER A 499 1.89 1.58 -13.35
N SER A 500 1.84 2.55 -14.27
CA SER A 500 2.27 2.40 -15.66
C SER A 500 2.92 3.68 -16.16
N PHE A 501 4.01 3.58 -16.92
CA PHE A 501 4.63 4.75 -17.54
C PHE A 501 3.75 5.29 -18.67
N LEU A 502 3.64 6.62 -18.78
CA LEU A 502 2.98 7.26 -19.92
C LEU A 502 3.72 7.02 -21.24
N GLY A 503 5.00 6.65 -21.18
CA GLY A 503 5.79 6.19 -22.32
C GLY A 503 5.40 4.82 -22.88
N GLY A 504 4.54 4.06 -22.19
CA GLY A 504 4.12 2.72 -22.59
C GLY A 504 4.71 1.60 -21.72
N GLY A 505 4.66 0.36 -22.20
CA GLY A 505 5.22 -0.82 -21.50
C GLY A 505 4.23 -1.59 -20.62
N GLY A 506 3.04 -1.03 -20.35
CA GLY A 506 2.01 -1.68 -19.53
C GLY A 506 2.15 -1.39 -18.03
N GLN A 507 1.48 -2.19 -17.20
CA GLN A 507 1.46 -2.01 -15.74
C GLN A 507 2.56 -2.79 -15.04
N PHE A 508 2.97 -2.29 -13.88
CA PHE A 508 3.85 -2.97 -12.94
C PHE A 508 3.50 -2.62 -11.49
N GLU A 509 3.87 -3.50 -10.58
CA GLU A 509 3.68 -3.30 -9.14
C GLU A 509 4.97 -2.81 -8.48
N SER A 510 4.84 -2.10 -7.37
CA SER A 510 5.96 -1.65 -6.55
C SER A 510 5.59 -1.87 -5.09
N VAL A 511 6.24 -2.85 -4.46
CA VAL A 511 5.96 -3.23 -3.07
C VAL A 511 6.46 -2.13 -2.13
N GLY A 512 5.62 -1.72 -1.20
CA GLY A 512 5.96 -0.70 -0.20
C GLY A 512 6.72 -1.27 1.00
N GLN A 513 7.44 -0.40 1.72
CA GLN A 513 8.11 -0.70 2.98
C GLN A 513 7.08 -1.18 4.03
N ASN A 514 7.44 -2.14 4.86
CA ASN A 514 6.58 -2.56 5.97
C ASN A 514 6.56 -1.51 7.08
N VAL A 515 5.49 -1.49 7.88
CA VAL A 515 5.40 -0.62 9.06
C VAL A 515 6.00 -1.29 10.28
N ASP A 516 6.56 -0.49 11.18
CA ASP A 516 7.06 -0.98 12.47
C ASP A 516 5.96 -1.57 13.33
N ARG A 517 6.23 -2.75 13.89
CA ARG A 517 5.26 -3.44 14.76
C ARG A 517 5.01 -2.73 16.08
N ASN A 518 6.03 -2.06 16.63
CA ASN A 518 6.02 -1.58 18.01
C ASN A 518 6.50 -0.14 18.10
N THR A 519 5.64 0.74 18.61
CA THR A 519 5.98 2.15 18.86
C THR A 519 5.78 2.48 20.33
N GLY A 520 6.80 3.02 20.98
CA GLY A 520 6.71 3.55 22.33
C GLY A 520 6.48 5.06 22.30
N SER A 521 5.72 5.59 23.26
CA SER A 521 5.54 7.03 23.42
C SER A 521 5.56 7.50 24.87
N ILE A 522 5.96 8.76 25.04
CA ILE A 522 5.93 9.48 26.31
C ILE A 522 5.38 10.89 26.05
N SER A 523 4.47 11.36 26.88
CA SER A 523 3.99 12.75 26.84
C SER A 523 3.89 13.36 28.23
N GLY A 524 4.18 14.66 28.29
CA GLY A 524 4.04 15.50 29.46
C GLY A 524 3.05 16.61 29.17
N ARG A 525 2.07 16.78 30.05
CA ARG A 525 1.00 17.76 29.93
C ARG A 525 0.89 18.58 31.21
N VAL A 526 0.59 19.87 31.09
CA VAL A 526 0.28 20.75 32.21
C VAL A 526 -1.01 21.49 31.91
N ASN A 527 -1.96 21.40 32.83
CA ASN A 527 -3.25 22.05 32.76
C ASN A 527 -3.33 23.11 33.84
N TRP A 528 -3.90 24.27 33.53
CA TRP A 528 -4.15 25.35 34.48
C TRP A 528 -5.59 25.81 34.37
N ALA A 529 -6.31 25.81 35.49
CA ALA A 529 -7.69 26.27 35.57
C ALA A 529 -7.80 27.30 36.71
N LYS A 530 -8.29 28.51 36.39
CA LYS A 530 -8.49 29.58 37.38
C LYS A 530 -9.96 29.86 37.68
N THR A 531 -10.83 29.56 36.74
CA THR A 531 -12.28 29.74 36.85
C THR A 531 -12.95 28.53 36.22
N ASP A 532 -14.18 28.24 36.63
CA ASP A 532 -14.99 27.15 36.06
C ASP A 532 -15.28 27.34 34.56
N SER A 533 -15.01 28.54 34.03
CA SER A 533 -15.29 28.94 32.65
C SER A 533 -14.09 28.88 31.69
N LEU A 534 -12.85 28.83 32.19
CA LEU A 534 -11.64 28.89 31.35
C LEU A 534 -10.51 28.02 31.89
N SER A 535 -10.09 27.05 31.09
CA SER A 535 -8.86 26.27 31.29
C SER A 535 -7.89 26.43 30.12
N LEU A 536 -6.60 26.42 30.44
CA LEU A 536 -5.50 26.46 29.48
C LEU A 536 -4.58 25.26 29.72
N GLY A 537 -3.95 24.77 28.66
CA GLY A 537 -2.89 23.78 28.85
C GLY A 537 -1.97 23.59 27.66
N VAL A 538 -0.89 22.88 27.95
CA VAL A 538 0.16 22.52 27.00
C VAL A 538 0.50 21.05 27.16
N GLU A 539 0.71 20.37 26.04
CA GLU A 539 1.25 19.01 26.02
C GLU A 539 2.39 18.91 25.01
N LEU A 540 3.42 18.16 25.39
CA LEU A 540 4.54 17.78 24.54
C LEU A 540 4.71 16.27 24.60
N GLY A 541 4.87 15.65 23.43
CA GLY A 541 5.03 14.21 23.28
C GLY A 541 6.22 13.85 22.41
N ALA A 542 6.73 12.63 22.63
CA ALA A 542 7.70 11.98 21.77
C ALA A 542 7.28 10.52 21.55
N GLU A 543 7.47 10.03 20.33
CA GLU A 543 7.25 8.64 19.96
C GLU A 543 8.47 8.08 19.22
N ALA A 544 8.74 6.79 19.38
CA ALA A 544 9.86 6.13 18.71
C ALA A 544 9.56 4.65 18.41
N SER A 545 10.10 4.18 17.29
CA SER A 545 10.19 2.79 16.87
C SER A 545 11.49 2.56 16.10
N SER A 546 11.66 1.44 15.38
CA SER A 546 12.90 1.15 14.66
C SER A 546 13.11 2.16 13.54
N GLY A 547 14.20 2.92 13.56
CA GLY A 547 14.46 3.93 12.52
C GLY A 547 13.44 5.07 12.46
N TYR A 548 12.51 5.20 13.42
CA TYR A 548 11.48 6.24 13.41
C TYR A 548 11.44 7.01 14.73
N ARG A 549 11.32 8.33 14.62
CA ARG A 549 11.14 9.22 15.76
C ARG A 549 10.17 10.35 15.43
N ALA A 550 9.29 10.67 16.37
CA ALA A 550 8.36 11.78 16.25
C ALA A 550 8.30 12.61 17.52
N TYR A 551 8.00 13.90 17.34
CA TYR A 551 7.75 14.86 18.40
C TYR A 551 6.49 15.63 18.07
N ASN A 552 5.57 15.74 19.03
CA ASN A 552 4.31 16.44 18.86
C ASN A 552 4.10 17.41 20.02
N GLY A 553 3.28 18.44 19.77
CA GLY A 553 2.89 19.40 20.78
C GLY A 553 1.52 19.97 20.48
N GLN A 554 0.81 20.34 21.55
CA GLN A 554 -0.47 21.01 21.44
C GLN A 554 -0.69 22.04 22.53
N LEU A 555 -1.45 23.07 22.18
CA LEU A 555 -1.95 24.10 23.08
C LEU A 555 -3.47 24.07 23.03
N TYR A 556 -4.12 24.22 24.17
CA TYR A 556 -5.57 24.20 24.21
C TYR A 556 -6.16 25.23 25.16
N ALA A 557 -7.34 25.71 24.78
CA ALA A 557 -8.20 26.57 25.57
C ALA A 557 -9.64 26.01 25.52
N ASP A 558 -10.26 25.90 26.69
CA ASP A 558 -11.64 25.41 26.83
C ASP A 558 -12.54 26.50 27.42
N TRP A 559 -13.78 26.59 26.93
CA TRP A 559 -14.81 27.49 27.44
C TRP A 559 -16.09 26.73 27.78
N THR A 560 -16.57 26.94 29.01
CA THR A 560 -17.87 26.44 29.50
C THR A 560 -18.90 27.56 29.45
N PHE A 561 -20.10 27.33 28.91
CA PHE A 561 -21.13 28.36 28.75
C PHE A 561 -22.56 27.86 29.00
#